data_AF-A0A7Z8K1Z6-F1
#
_entry.id   AF-A0A7Z8K1Z6-F1
#
_cell.length_a   1.000
_cell.length_b   1.000
_cell.length_c   1.000
_cell.angle_alpha   90.00
_cell.angle_beta   90.00
_cell.angle_gamma   90.00
#
_symmetry.space_group_name_H-M   'P 1'
#
loop_
_entity.id
_entity.type
_entity.pdbx_description
1 polymer ?
#
loop_
_entity_poly.entity_id
_entity_poly.type
_entity_poly.pdbx_seq_one_letter_code
_entity_poly.pdbx_strand_id
1 'polypeptide(L)' 'MADEFYYNTETGQVEQGKQSTWSHLMGPYPTREAAQHALDKARARTEAWDEEDRRDR' A
#
# COMPACT_ATOMS: atom_id res chain seq x y z
N MET A 1 -0.33 -21.63 6.08
CA MET A 1 -0.06 -20.65 5.02
C MET A 1 -0.75 -19.37 5.45
N ALA A 2 0.02 -18.40 5.97
CA ALA A 2 -0.52 -17.07 6.22
C ALA A 2 -0.51 -16.37 4.86
N ASP A 3 -1.69 -16.05 4.36
CA ASP A 3 -1.82 -15.32 3.12
C ASP A 3 -1.52 -13.84 3.42
N GLU A 4 -0.39 -13.35 2.94
CA GLU A 4 0.08 -11.99 3.20
C GLU A 4 -0.55 -11.06 2.17
N PHE A 5 -1.50 -10.24 2.61
CA PHE A 5 -2.13 -9.25 1.76
C PHE A 5 -1.31 -7.97 1.76
N TYR A 6 -1.07 -7.43 0.59
CA TYR A 6 -0.38 -6.17 0.40
C TYR A 6 -1.29 -5.21 -0.32
N TYR A 7 -1.24 -3.94 0.08
CA TYR A 7 -1.99 -2.90 -0.58
C TYR A 7 -1.05 -2.11 -1.49
N ASN A 8 -1.37 -2.06 -2.78
CA ASN A 8 -0.65 -1.27 -3.75
C ASN A 8 -1.17 0.17 -3.74
N THR A 9 -0.34 1.10 -3.29
CA THR A 9 -0.67 2.53 -3.20
C THR A 9 -0.61 3.25 -4.54
N GLU A 10 0.04 2.66 -5.55
CA GLU A 10 0.13 3.19 -6.91
C GLU A 10 -1.15 2.88 -7.70
N THR A 11 -1.61 1.63 -7.67
CA THR A 11 -2.83 1.19 -8.38
C THR A 11 -4.11 1.30 -7.54
N GLY A 12 -3.97 1.39 -6.21
CA GLY A 12 -5.08 1.39 -5.28
C GLY A 12 -5.74 0.03 -5.09
N GLN A 13 -5.03 -1.07 -5.36
CA GLN A 13 -5.56 -2.43 -5.32
C GLN A 13 -4.92 -3.26 -4.20
N VAL A 14 -5.68 -4.20 -3.64
CA VAL A 14 -5.13 -5.20 -2.71
C VAL A 14 -4.61 -6.38 -3.52
N GLU A 15 -3.33 -6.68 -3.36
CA GLU A 15 -2.62 -7.78 -3.99
C GLU A 15 -2.29 -8.86 -2.98
N GLN A 16 -2.35 -10.12 -3.41
CA GLN A 16 -2.04 -11.27 -2.59
C GLN A 16 -0.57 -11.64 -2.82
N GLY A 17 0.28 -11.42 -1.80
CA GLY A 17 1.73 -11.51 -1.93
C GLY A 17 2.38 -10.31 -2.63
N LYS A 18 3.70 -10.39 -2.81
CA LYS A 18 4.51 -9.32 -3.44
C LYS A 18 4.44 -9.41 -4.96
N GLN A 19 3.33 -8.99 -5.54
CA GLN A 19 3.19 -8.89 -7.01
C GLN A 19 3.83 -7.61 -7.56
N SER A 20 3.77 -6.52 -6.79
CA SER A 20 4.34 -5.21 -7.16
C SER A 20 5.58 -4.83 -6.34
N THR A 21 6.21 -3.72 -6.73
CA THR A 21 7.38 -3.16 -6.06
C THR A 21 7.08 -2.82 -4.60
N TRP A 22 7.94 -3.29 -3.69
CA TRP A 22 7.78 -3.06 -2.25
C TRP A 22 7.64 -1.58 -1.87
N SER A 23 8.24 -0.68 -2.65
CA SER A 23 8.12 0.78 -2.49
C SER A 23 6.68 1.29 -2.51
N HIS A 24 5.80 0.62 -3.26
CA HIS A 24 4.38 0.98 -3.37
C HIS A 24 3.47 -0.01 -2.65
N LEU A 25 4.02 -0.99 -1.92
CA LEU A 25 3.24 -1.94 -1.14
C LEU A 25 3.19 -1.51 0.33
N MET A 26 1.99 -1.26 0.84
CA MET A 26 1.70 -1.17 2.26
C MET A 26 1.26 -2.53 2.79
N GLY A 27 1.93 -3.05 3.81
CA GLY A 27 1.62 -4.36 4.39
C GLY A 27 2.86 -5.00 5.02
N PRO A 28 2.76 -6.18 5.66
CA PRO A 28 1.78 -7.24 5.41
C PRO A 28 0.49 -7.11 6.23
N TYR A 29 -0.66 -7.24 5.57
CA TYR A 29 -1.96 -7.32 6.20
C TYR A 29 -2.40 -8.78 6.36
N PRO A 30 -3.02 -9.13 7.50
CA PRO A 30 -3.50 -10.48 7.76
C PRO A 30 -4.77 -10.82 6.98
N THR A 31 -5.51 -9.81 6.50
CA THR A 31 -6.76 -9.98 5.74
C THR A 31 -6.87 -8.96 4.63
N ARG A 32 -7.60 -9.32 3.57
CA ARG A 32 -7.96 -8.41 2.47
C ARG A 32 -8.70 -7.18 2.98
N GLU A 33 -9.61 -7.34 3.94
CA GLU A 33 -10.40 -6.24 4.49
C GLU A 33 -9.53 -5.22 5.25
N ALA A 34 -8.52 -5.68 5.99
CA ALA A 34 -7.55 -4.79 6.65
C ALA A 34 -6.73 -4.00 5.62
N ALA A 35 -6.32 -4.65 4.53
CA ALA A 35 -5.67 -3.99 3.40
C ALA A 35 -6.61 -3.00 2.68
N GLN A 36 -7.90 -3.33 2.57
CA GLN A 36 -8.91 -2.46 1.97
C GLN A 36 -9.21 -1.23 2.84
N HIS A 37 -9.24 -1.38 4.17
CA HIS A 37 -9.34 -0.26 5.10
C HIS A 37 -8.09 0.63 5.09
N ALA A 38 -6.94 0.09 4.71
CA ALA A 38 -5.74 0.88 4.51
C ALA A 38 -5.90 1.85 3.33
N LEU A 39 -6.71 1.55 2.30
CA LEU A 39 -6.99 2.47 1.18
C LEU A 39 -7.57 3.81 1.65
N ASP A 40 -8.49 3.77 2.62
CA ASP A 40 -9.13 4.98 3.17
C ASP A 40 -8.10 5.89 3.85
N LYS A 41 -7.21 5.29 4.64
CA LYS A 41 -6.12 6.01 5.32
C LYS A 41 -4.99 6.40 4.36
N ALA A 42 -4.71 5.56 3.37
CA ALA A 42 -3.65 5.78 2.40
C ALA A 42 -4.03 6.92 1.46
N ARG A 43 -5.26 7.01 0.95
CA ARG A 43 -5.66 8.16 0.11
C ARG A 43 -5.45 9.50 0.80
N ALA A 44 -5.83 9.61 2.07
CA ALA A 44 -5.63 10.82 2.87
C ALA A 44 -4.15 11.14 3.14
N ARG A 45 -3.26 10.16 2.98
CA ARG A 45 -1.85 10.25 3.35
C ARG A 45 -0.94 10.30 2.11
N THR A 46 -1.25 9.62 1.02
CA THR A 46 -0.49 9.63 -0.23
C THR A 46 -0.38 11.03 -0.81
N GLU A 47 -1.42 11.88 -0.70
CA GLU A 47 -1.32 13.30 -1.08
C GLU A 47 -0.24 14.06 -0.29
N ALA A 48 0.01 13.67 0.96
CA ALA A 48 1.01 14.30 1.83
C ALA A 48 2.42 13.68 1.70
N TRP A 49 2.55 12.48 1.14
CA TRP A 49 3.84 11.76 1.05
C TRP A 49 4.45 11.80 -0.37
N ASP A 50 3.66 11.95 -1.44
CA ASP A 50 4.18 12.18 -2.81
C ASP A 50 4.99 13.49 -2.91
N GLU A 51 4.71 14.44 -2.01
CA GLU A 51 5.43 15.71 -1.95
C GLU A 51 6.80 15.60 -1.25
N GLU A 52 7.07 14.52 -0.49
CA GLU A 52 8.35 14.34 0.21
C GLU A 52 9.40 13.55 -0.59
N ASP A 53 8.99 12.62 -1.46
CA ASP A 53 9.91 11.76 -2.23
C ASP A 53 10.65 12.53 -3.34
N ARG A 54 10.08 13.64 -3.83
CA ARG A 54 10.74 14.48 -4.85
C ARG A 54 11.87 15.36 -4.29
N ARG A 55 12.12 15.34 -2.97
CA ARG A 55 13.10 16.23 -2.32
C ARG A 55 14.51 15.64 -2.20
N ASP A 56 14.73 14.38 -2.56
CA ASP A 56 16.06 13.73 -2.51
C ASP A 56 16.58 13.35 -3.91
N ARG A 57 16.68 14.33 -4.82
CA ARG A 57 17.55 14.25 -6.00
C ARG A 57 18.44 15.48 -6.13
#